data_AF-A0A016UXG7-F1
#
_entry.id   AF-A0A016UXG7-F1
#
_cell.length_a   1.000
_cell.length_b   1.000
_cell.length_c   1.000
_cell.angle_alpha   90.00
_cell.angle_beta   90.00
_cell.angle_gamma   90.00
#
_symmetry.space_group_name_H-M   'P 1'
#
loop_
_entity.id
_entity.type
_entity.pdbx_description
1 polymer ?
#
loop_
_entity_poly.entity_id
_entity_poly.type
_entity_poly.pdbx_seq_one_letter_code
_entity_poly.pdbx_strand_id
1 'polypeptide(L)'
;MRASLLILFACTIFYHSQAQDLDIPFVLDATGVPECIQACLSDLFYSAAKLVYLENPVEKFHELCRTYENASQCLENQKDICYQTTIFDIALSGLDEVCNEREEDWMEHKDCLEAHSEVVLKNCDRECRFTDVMITLSGKGNPEGLQKLQEDQEALQKEMGSVCTSFGCMSSCAARDLNINCSPAGTIIVEALLKPFFTIATIFEEIGPRAKISIYRQVPSQCYYLVDYEEVHGISHGKLPSKMTSKNPEEAVLNEITTKEEMKKKKKAELEKMFLMEAQKGR
;
A
#
# COMPACT_ATOMS: atom_id res chain seq x y z
N MET A 1 51.75 -29.00 -22.15
CA MET A 1 50.90 -28.32 -23.14
C MET A 1 49.45 -28.44 -22.70
N ARG A 2 48.87 -27.29 -22.30
CA ARG A 2 47.44 -26.92 -22.32
C ARG A 2 46.47 -27.87 -21.59
N ALA A 3 45.97 -27.62 -20.38
CA ALA A 3 45.48 -26.36 -19.78
C ALA A 3 44.63 -25.56 -20.79
N SER A 4 43.35 -25.92 -20.91
CA SER A 4 42.23 -25.07 -21.37
C SER A 4 40.99 -25.94 -21.63
N LEU A 5 40.27 -26.36 -20.58
CA LEU A 5 38.88 -26.81 -20.73
C LEU A 5 38.03 -26.66 -19.44
N LEU A 6 38.39 -25.70 -18.58
CA LEU A 6 37.65 -25.36 -17.36
C LEU A 6 37.24 -23.87 -17.30
N ILE A 7 37.33 -23.14 -18.42
CA ILE A 7 36.93 -21.73 -18.51
C ILE A 7 35.87 -21.61 -19.61
N LEU A 8 34.75 -22.31 -19.45
CA LEU A 8 33.50 -22.00 -20.19
C LEU A 8 32.23 -22.24 -19.35
N PHE A 9 32.35 -22.79 -18.13
CA PHE A 9 31.26 -22.86 -17.15
C PHE A 9 31.34 -21.78 -16.05
N ALA A 10 32.32 -20.88 -16.12
CA ALA A 10 32.49 -19.79 -15.15
C ALA A 10 31.84 -18.45 -15.58
N CYS A 11 31.29 -18.36 -16.80
CA CYS A 11 30.67 -17.12 -17.31
C CYS A 11 29.14 -17.16 -17.43
N THR A 12 28.47 -18.26 -17.07
CA THR A 12 26.99 -18.32 -17.04
C THR A 12 26.40 -18.30 -15.63
N ILE A 13 27.22 -18.11 -14.58
CA ILE A 13 26.77 -18.02 -13.18
C ILE A 13 26.82 -16.58 -12.62
N PHE A 14 27.34 -15.60 -13.37
CA PHE A 14 27.37 -14.19 -12.94
C PHE A 14 26.23 -13.31 -13.48
N TYR A 15 25.15 -13.92 -13.98
CA TYR A 15 23.90 -13.21 -14.32
C TYR A 15 22.73 -13.61 -13.43
N HIS A 16 23.01 -14.20 -12.27
CA HIS A 16 21.99 -14.67 -11.34
C HIS A 16 22.32 -14.18 -9.93
N SER A 17 21.86 -12.98 -9.59
CA SER A 17 21.60 -12.51 -8.21
C SER A 17 21.53 -10.99 -8.18
N GLN A 18 20.33 -10.45 -8.33
CA GLN A 18 19.99 -9.19 -7.64
C GLN A 18 18.71 -9.38 -6.81
N ALA A 19 17.76 -10.19 -7.25
CA ALA A 19 16.56 -10.51 -6.48
C ALA A 19 16.74 -11.55 -5.34
N GLN A 20 17.97 -11.79 -4.85
CA GLN A 20 18.23 -12.66 -3.69
C GLN A 20 18.17 -11.92 -2.34
N ASP A 21 17.82 -10.63 -2.34
CA ASP A 21 17.80 -9.79 -1.14
C ASP A 21 16.44 -9.73 -0.43
N LEU A 22 15.37 -10.21 -1.08
CA LEU A 22 14.02 -10.30 -0.50
C LEU A 22 13.67 -11.78 -0.29
N ASP A 23 13.46 -12.20 0.96
CA ASP A 23 12.95 -13.54 1.27
C ASP A 23 11.44 -13.58 1.04
N ILE A 24 11.03 -13.81 -0.22
CA ILE A 24 9.63 -13.76 -0.66
C ILE A 24 8.72 -14.71 0.14
N PRO A 25 9.07 -15.99 0.36
CA PRO A 25 8.27 -16.88 1.20
C PRO A 25 8.04 -16.32 2.60
N PHE A 26 9.10 -15.77 3.22
CA PHE A 26 8.98 -15.17 4.55
C PHE A 26 8.09 -13.91 4.53
N VAL A 27 8.20 -13.06 3.51
CA VAL A 27 7.35 -11.86 3.35
C VAL A 27 5.88 -12.25 3.17
N LEU A 28 5.61 -13.34 2.46
CA LEU A 28 4.26 -13.88 2.28
C LEU A 28 3.65 -14.38 3.60
N ASP A 29 4.44 -15.10 4.40
CA ASP A 29 4.02 -15.57 5.72
C ASP A 29 3.78 -14.37 6.67
N ALA A 30 4.66 -13.37 6.64
CA ALA A 30 4.56 -12.19 7.49
C ALA A 30 3.40 -11.25 7.11
N THR A 31 2.96 -11.28 5.85
CA THR A 31 1.81 -10.48 5.36
C THR A 31 0.47 -11.16 5.65
N GLY A 32 0.47 -12.36 6.23
CA GLY A 32 -0.74 -13.11 6.54
C GLY A 32 -1.44 -13.66 5.30
N VAL A 33 -0.72 -13.78 4.18
CA VAL A 33 -1.23 -14.38 2.95
C VAL A 33 -1.47 -15.87 3.21
N PRO A 34 -2.71 -16.37 3.05
CA PRO A 34 -3.01 -17.78 3.26
C PRO A 34 -2.18 -18.66 2.32
N GLU A 35 -1.68 -19.79 2.84
CA GLU A 35 -0.92 -20.79 2.06
C GLU A 35 -1.63 -21.18 0.76
N CYS A 36 -2.97 -21.19 0.76
CA CYS A 36 -3.79 -21.60 -0.37
C CYS A 36 -3.63 -20.71 -1.62
N ILE A 37 -3.14 -19.47 -1.49
CA ILE A 37 -2.88 -18.57 -2.62
C ILE A 37 -1.42 -18.13 -2.75
N GLN A 38 -0.54 -18.49 -1.80
CA GLN A 38 0.88 -18.13 -1.87
C GLN A 38 1.52 -18.59 -3.19
N ALA A 39 1.18 -19.79 -3.65
CA ALA A 39 1.66 -20.32 -4.93
C ALA A 39 1.19 -19.50 -6.14
N CYS A 40 0.04 -18.84 -6.06
CA CYS A 40 -0.44 -17.96 -7.13
C CYS A 40 0.31 -16.62 -7.16
N LEU A 41 0.78 -16.16 -6.00
CA LEU A 41 1.36 -14.83 -5.86
C LEU A 41 2.89 -14.81 -5.90
N SER A 42 3.57 -15.95 -5.80
CA SER A 42 5.04 -16.03 -5.68
C SER A 42 5.77 -15.28 -6.80
N ASP A 43 5.37 -15.50 -8.05
CA ASP A 43 6.01 -14.88 -9.22
C ASP A 43 5.72 -13.37 -9.27
N LEU A 44 4.51 -12.97 -8.88
CA LEU A 44 4.12 -11.57 -8.77
C LEU A 44 4.96 -10.85 -7.72
N PHE A 45 5.14 -11.43 -6.53
CA PHE A 45 5.98 -10.83 -5.49
C PHE A 45 7.45 -10.77 -5.90
N TYR A 46 7.96 -11.78 -6.58
CA TYR A 46 9.32 -11.75 -7.11
C TYR A 46 9.50 -10.64 -8.15
N SER A 47 8.53 -10.45 -9.05
CA SER A 47 8.55 -9.36 -10.02
C SER A 47 8.44 -7.99 -9.33
N ALA A 48 7.59 -7.86 -8.32
CA ALA A 48 7.45 -6.64 -7.52
C ALA A 48 8.75 -6.30 -6.77
N ALA A 49 9.46 -7.30 -6.23
CA ALA A 49 10.73 -7.10 -5.55
C ALA A 49 11.81 -6.51 -6.49
N LYS A 50 11.79 -6.84 -7.79
CA LYS A 50 12.73 -6.27 -8.76
C LYS A 50 12.54 -4.76 -8.97
N LEU A 51 11.32 -4.24 -8.74
CA LEU A 51 11.02 -2.81 -8.87
C LEU A 51 11.67 -1.99 -7.75
N VAL A 52 11.95 -2.58 -6.59
CA VAL A 52 12.61 -1.90 -5.46
C VAL A 52 14.00 -1.35 -5.86
N TYR A 53 14.66 -1.93 -6.85
CA TYR A 53 15.96 -1.46 -7.34
C TYR A 53 15.89 -0.26 -8.30
N LEU A 54 14.70 0.08 -8.81
CA LEU A 54 14.44 1.23 -9.67
C LEU A 54 15.26 1.26 -10.99
N GLU A 55 15.81 0.13 -11.42
CA GLU A 55 16.49 -0.03 -12.71
C GLU A 55 15.50 -0.47 -13.79
N ASN A 56 15.50 0.18 -14.97
CA ASN A 56 14.58 -0.10 -16.08
C ASN A 56 13.11 -0.26 -15.62
N PRO A 57 12.54 0.72 -14.90
CA PRO A 57 11.26 0.56 -14.22
C PRO A 57 10.10 0.28 -15.20
N VAL A 58 10.09 0.85 -16.41
CA VAL A 58 9.04 0.59 -17.41
C VAL A 58 9.02 -0.87 -17.85
N GLU A 59 10.18 -1.44 -18.17
CA GLU A 59 10.31 -2.84 -18.56
C GLU A 59 9.90 -3.78 -17.43
N LYS A 60 10.40 -3.53 -16.22
CA LYS A 60 10.06 -4.32 -15.03
C LYS A 60 8.59 -4.20 -14.64
N PHE A 61 7.99 -3.04 -14.85
CA PHE A 61 6.57 -2.82 -14.59
C PHE A 61 5.72 -3.60 -15.60
N HIS A 62 6.13 -3.68 -16.87
CA HIS A 62 5.49 -4.54 -17.85
C HIS A 62 5.63 -6.04 -17.50
N GLU A 63 6.79 -6.47 -16.97
CA GLU A 63 6.95 -7.81 -16.40
C GLU A 63 5.99 -8.05 -15.21
N LEU A 64 5.83 -7.05 -14.33
CA LEU A 64 4.88 -7.10 -13.23
C LEU A 64 3.44 -7.30 -13.73
N CYS A 65 3.00 -6.56 -14.75
CA CYS A 65 1.64 -6.72 -15.28
C CYS A 65 1.39 -8.13 -15.86
N ARG A 66 2.37 -8.73 -16.54
CA ARG A 66 2.25 -10.11 -17.03
C ARG A 66 2.16 -11.13 -15.90
N THR A 67 2.97 -10.95 -14.84
CA THR A 67 2.91 -11.84 -13.67
C THR A 67 1.62 -11.64 -12.86
N TYR A 68 1.09 -10.42 -12.83
CA TYR A 68 -0.21 -10.09 -12.24
C TYR A 68 -1.35 -10.80 -12.96
N GLU A 69 -1.39 -10.77 -14.30
CA GLU A 69 -2.44 -11.46 -15.07
C GLU A 69 -2.46 -12.96 -14.76
N ASN A 70 -1.29 -13.60 -14.72
CA ASN A 70 -1.16 -15.02 -14.36
C ASN A 70 -1.63 -15.28 -12.92
N ALA A 71 -1.25 -14.41 -11.98
CA ALA A 71 -1.66 -14.51 -10.58
C ALA A 71 -3.18 -14.37 -10.42
N SER A 72 -3.79 -13.39 -11.09
CA SER A 72 -5.24 -13.17 -11.07
C SER A 72 -6.01 -14.36 -11.62
N GLN A 73 -5.57 -14.95 -12.74
CA GLN A 73 -6.17 -16.17 -13.27
C GLN A 73 -6.03 -17.35 -12.30
N CYS A 74 -4.87 -17.48 -11.64
CA CYS A 74 -4.65 -18.50 -10.62
C CYS A 74 -5.59 -18.32 -9.43
N LEU A 75 -5.74 -17.10 -8.91
CA LEU A 75 -6.65 -16.76 -7.82
C LEU A 75 -8.11 -17.07 -8.15
N GLU A 76 -8.56 -16.76 -9.37
CA GLU A 76 -9.92 -17.07 -9.84
C GLU A 76 -10.23 -18.57 -9.71
N ASN A 77 -9.26 -19.41 -10.09
CA ASN A 77 -9.37 -20.87 -10.00
C ASN A 77 -9.35 -21.40 -8.56
N GLN A 78 -8.90 -20.59 -7.59
CA GLN A 78 -8.84 -20.95 -6.16
C GLN A 78 -10.00 -20.36 -5.34
N LYS A 79 -10.91 -19.57 -5.94
CA LYS A 79 -12.03 -18.90 -5.22
C LYS A 79 -12.93 -19.86 -4.44
N ASP A 80 -13.14 -21.07 -4.94
CA ASP A 80 -13.96 -22.08 -4.28
C ASP A 80 -13.27 -22.72 -3.05
N ILE A 81 -11.95 -22.60 -2.96
CA ILE A 81 -11.11 -23.21 -1.92
C ILE A 81 -10.68 -22.16 -0.88
N CYS A 82 -10.43 -20.92 -1.32
CA CYS A 82 -9.96 -19.81 -0.49
C CYS A 82 -11.07 -18.77 -0.25
N TYR A 83 -11.73 -18.86 0.90
CA TYR A 83 -12.89 -18.02 1.26
C TYR A 83 -12.62 -16.52 1.52
N GLN A 84 -11.41 -16.00 1.26
CA GLN A 84 -11.02 -14.62 1.57
C GLN A 84 -10.41 -13.85 0.38
N THR A 85 -10.97 -14.00 -0.83
CA THR A 85 -10.41 -13.29 -2.00
C THR A 85 -10.61 -11.78 -1.96
N THR A 86 -11.64 -11.28 -1.28
CA THR A 86 -11.98 -9.84 -1.27
C THR A 86 -10.84 -8.94 -0.79
N ILE A 87 -10.04 -9.37 0.20
CA ILE A 87 -8.92 -8.55 0.68
C ILE A 87 -7.78 -8.50 -0.34
N PHE A 88 -7.60 -9.58 -1.11
CA PHE A 88 -6.65 -9.64 -2.22
C PHE A 88 -7.13 -8.82 -3.42
N ASP A 89 -8.42 -8.87 -3.71
CA ASP A 89 -9.04 -8.05 -4.75
C ASP A 89 -8.80 -6.56 -4.45
N ILE A 90 -8.98 -6.12 -3.19
CA ILE A 90 -8.67 -4.75 -2.77
C ILE A 90 -7.16 -4.48 -2.86
N ALA A 91 -6.31 -5.35 -2.29
CA ALA A 91 -4.87 -5.12 -2.25
C ALA A 91 -4.23 -5.04 -3.65
N LEU A 92 -4.75 -5.80 -4.61
CA LEU A 92 -4.27 -5.86 -5.98
C LEU A 92 -5.02 -4.93 -6.94
N SER A 93 -6.09 -4.27 -6.49
CA SER A 93 -6.92 -3.38 -7.32
C SER A 93 -6.14 -2.26 -8.02
N GLY A 94 -5.02 -1.81 -7.44
CA GLY A 94 -4.17 -0.81 -8.08
C GLY A 94 -3.31 -1.37 -9.21
N LEU A 95 -2.88 -2.64 -9.10
CA LEU A 95 -2.24 -3.33 -10.21
C LEU A 95 -3.25 -3.65 -11.31
N ASP A 96 -4.46 -4.06 -10.93
CA ASP A 96 -5.56 -4.25 -11.88
C ASP A 96 -5.84 -2.97 -12.68
N GLU A 97 -5.93 -1.82 -12.00
CA GLU A 97 -6.20 -0.55 -12.68
C GLU A 97 -5.08 -0.16 -13.64
N VAL A 98 -3.81 -0.24 -13.24
CA VAL A 98 -2.70 0.15 -14.14
C VAL A 98 -2.49 -0.85 -15.28
N CYS A 99 -2.63 -2.15 -15.01
CA CYS A 99 -2.30 -3.20 -15.97
C CYS A 99 -3.44 -3.55 -16.92
N ASN A 100 -4.70 -3.35 -16.52
CA ASN A 100 -5.87 -3.72 -17.32
C ASN A 100 -6.78 -2.53 -17.66
N GLU A 101 -7.13 -1.69 -16.69
CA GLU A 101 -8.13 -0.62 -16.90
C GLU A 101 -7.54 0.62 -17.60
N ARG A 102 -6.31 1.00 -17.24
CA ARG A 102 -5.62 2.22 -17.69
C ARG A 102 -4.30 1.94 -18.42
N GLU A 103 -4.10 0.72 -18.92
CA GLU A 103 -2.83 0.37 -19.60
C GLU A 103 -2.55 1.32 -20.77
N GLU A 104 -3.56 1.58 -21.61
CA GLU A 104 -3.45 2.46 -22.76
C GLU A 104 -3.07 3.90 -22.37
N ASP A 105 -3.63 4.41 -21.27
CA ASP A 105 -3.44 5.79 -20.81
C ASP A 105 -1.98 6.10 -20.45
N TRP A 106 -1.31 5.21 -19.69
CA TRP A 106 0.08 5.44 -19.32
C TRP A 106 1.05 5.00 -20.42
N MET A 107 0.66 4.03 -21.25
CA MET A 107 1.48 3.56 -22.38
C MET A 107 1.57 4.58 -23.51
N GLU A 108 0.64 5.52 -23.64
CA GLU A 108 0.78 6.69 -24.51
C GLU A 108 2.08 7.48 -24.20
N HIS A 109 2.54 7.43 -22.95
CA HIS A 109 3.75 8.10 -22.48
C HIS A 109 4.99 7.20 -22.42
N LYS A 110 4.93 5.98 -22.97
CA LYS A 110 5.98 4.96 -22.85
C LYS A 110 7.37 5.49 -23.19
N ASP A 111 7.56 6.10 -24.36
CA ASP A 111 8.88 6.58 -24.80
C ASP A 111 9.47 7.62 -23.83
N CYS A 112 8.61 8.49 -23.28
CA CYS A 112 9.03 9.45 -22.26
C CYS A 112 9.40 8.75 -20.95
N LEU A 113 8.56 7.81 -20.51
CA LEU A 113 8.80 7.05 -19.30
C LEU A 113 10.10 6.24 -19.40
N GLU A 114 10.37 5.57 -20.51
CA GLU A 114 11.63 4.84 -20.73
C GLU A 114 12.85 5.75 -20.65
N ALA A 115 12.74 7.00 -21.12
CA ALA A 115 13.84 7.97 -21.07
C ALA A 115 14.07 8.58 -19.68
N HIS A 116 13.01 8.78 -18.88
CA HIS A 116 13.06 9.63 -17.69
C HIS A 116 12.80 8.92 -16.36
N SER A 117 12.00 7.85 -16.34
CA SER A 117 11.47 7.26 -15.11
C SER A 117 12.54 6.75 -14.16
N GLU A 118 13.59 6.09 -14.65
CA GLU A 118 14.68 5.59 -13.79
C GLU A 118 15.37 6.73 -13.03
N VAL A 119 15.70 7.82 -13.72
CA VAL A 119 16.37 8.98 -13.10
C VAL A 119 15.44 9.65 -12.09
N VAL A 120 14.18 9.84 -12.46
CA VAL A 120 13.16 10.44 -11.59
C VAL A 120 12.97 9.62 -10.32
N LEU A 121 12.71 8.31 -10.46
CA LEU A 121 12.46 7.44 -9.32
C LEU A 121 13.68 7.30 -8.40
N LYS A 122 14.90 7.22 -8.96
CA LYS A 122 16.13 7.21 -8.15
C LYS A 122 16.34 8.52 -7.39
N ASN A 123 15.94 9.66 -7.95
CA ASN A 123 16.00 10.94 -7.24
C ASN A 123 14.97 10.99 -6.11
N CYS A 124 13.73 10.56 -6.38
CA CYS A 124 12.71 10.43 -5.34
C CYS A 124 13.16 9.49 -4.21
N ASP A 125 13.77 8.36 -4.54
CA ASP A 125 14.27 7.42 -3.54
C ASP A 125 15.43 7.98 -2.70
N ARG A 126 16.31 8.81 -3.27
CA ARG A 126 17.35 9.50 -2.47
C ARG A 126 16.74 10.46 -1.44
N GLU A 127 15.62 11.10 -1.77
CA GLU A 127 14.92 12.01 -0.86
C GLU A 127 14.10 11.25 0.19
N CYS A 128 13.43 10.18 -0.23
CA CYS A 128 12.43 9.47 0.58
C CYS A 128 12.96 8.21 1.28
N ARG A 129 14.11 7.69 0.84
CA ARG A 129 14.78 6.47 1.32
C ARG A 129 13.88 5.23 1.29
N PHE A 130 13.05 5.10 0.26
CA PHE A 130 12.05 4.04 0.18
C PHE A 130 12.70 2.66 0.03
N THR A 131 13.68 2.53 -0.86
CA THR A 131 14.45 1.29 -1.09
C THR A 131 15.10 0.78 0.20
N ASP A 132 15.78 1.67 0.94
CA ASP A 132 16.43 1.34 2.22
C ASP A 132 15.42 0.74 3.22
N VAL A 133 14.24 1.37 3.34
CA VAL A 133 13.20 0.95 4.26
C VAL A 133 12.60 -0.40 3.84
N MET A 134 12.35 -0.60 2.55
CA MET A 134 11.82 -1.87 2.04
C MET A 134 12.80 -3.05 2.21
N ILE A 135 14.09 -2.83 1.96
CA ILE A 135 15.15 -3.83 2.18
C ILE A 135 15.31 -4.14 3.68
N THR A 136 15.15 -3.14 4.55
CA THR A 136 15.21 -3.34 6.00
C THR A 136 14.02 -4.17 6.48
N LEU A 137 12.82 -3.84 6.00
CA LEU A 137 11.59 -4.56 6.37
C LEU A 137 11.59 -6.01 5.86
N SER A 138 12.23 -6.30 4.73
CA SER A 138 12.32 -7.68 4.20
C SER A 138 13.23 -8.61 5.02
N GLY A 139 13.85 -8.11 6.10
CA GLY A 139 14.64 -8.93 7.01
C GLY A 139 15.99 -9.39 6.45
N LYS A 140 16.49 -8.74 5.40
CA LYS A 140 17.74 -9.12 4.72
C LYS A 140 18.88 -9.32 5.72
N GLY A 141 19.33 -10.57 5.85
CA GLY A 141 20.46 -10.96 6.68
C GLY A 141 20.18 -11.18 8.18
N ASN A 142 18.93 -11.02 8.65
CA ASN A 142 18.55 -11.24 10.04
C ASN A 142 17.10 -11.76 10.21
N PRO A 143 16.79 -12.99 9.77
CA PRO A 143 15.46 -13.58 9.92
C PRO A 143 15.01 -13.67 11.39
N GLU A 144 15.94 -13.91 12.33
CA GLU A 144 15.67 -13.88 13.78
C GLU A 144 15.22 -12.49 14.28
N GLY A 145 15.74 -11.43 13.66
CA GLY A 145 15.35 -10.05 13.96
C GLY A 145 13.93 -9.75 13.48
N LEU A 146 13.52 -10.28 12.34
CA LEU A 146 12.18 -10.09 11.79
C LEU A 146 11.12 -10.91 12.54
N GLN A 147 11.47 -12.12 12.99
CA GLN A 147 10.61 -12.91 13.89
C GLN A 147 10.42 -12.20 15.24
N LYS A 148 11.48 -11.60 15.81
CA LYS A 148 11.36 -10.75 17.00
C LYS A 148 10.53 -9.49 16.76
N LEU A 149 10.56 -8.94 15.54
CA LEU A 149 9.71 -7.81 15.17
C LEU A 149 8.22 -8.19 15.18
N GLN A 150 7.87 -9.41 14.76
CA GLN A 150 6.49 -9.91 14.84
C GLN A 150 6.02 -10.09 16.29
N GLU A 151 6.92 -10.49 17.18
CA GLU A 151 6.63 -10.67 18.61
C GLU A 151 6.59 -9.32 19.38
N ASP A 152 7.30 -8.30 18.89
CA ASP A 152 7.36 -6.95 19.46
C ASP A 152 6.51 -5.96 18.65
N GLN A 153 5.26 -5.80 19.08
CA GLN A 153 4.29 -4.89 18.46
C GLN A 153 4.79 -3.44 18.40
N GLU A 154 5.58 -2.97 19.38
CA GLU A 154 6.10 -1.60 19.38
C GLU A 154 7.18 -1.43 18.31
N ALA A 155 8.08 -2.41 18.19
CA ALA A 155 9.08 -2.44 17.13
C ALA A 155 8.43 -2.52 15.74
N LEU A 156 7.41 -3.36 15.57
CA LEU A 156 6.65 -3.47 14.32
C LEU A 156 5.98 -2.14 13.93
N GLN A 157 5.31 -1.48 14.89
CA GLN A 157 4.68 -0.18 14.64
C GLN A 157 5.70 0.89 14.23
N LYS A 158 6.92 0.84 14.79
CA LYS A 158 7.99 1.76 14.40
C LYS A 158 8.46 1.53 12.97
N GLU A 159 8.67 0.29 12.57
CA GLU A 159 9.06 -0.05 11.18
C GLU A 159 7.95 0.32 10.19
N MET A 160 6.68 -0.02 10.50
CA MET A 160 5.53 0.41 9.70
C MET A 160 5.43 1.94 9.60
N GLY A 161 5.74 2.67 10.68
CA GLY A 161 5.76 4.14 10.66
C GLY A 161 6.82 4.70 9.70
N SER A 162 7.99 4.05 9.63
CA SER A 162 9.02 4.39 8.64
C SER A 162 8.56 4.11 7.22
N VAL A 163 7.95 2.93 6.98
CA VAL A 163 7.39 2.54 5.68
C VAL A 163 6.37 3.56 5.20
N CYS A 164 5.41 3.94 6.04
CA CYS A 164 4.38 4.90 5.65
C CYS A 164 4.93 6.30 5.37
N THR A 165 5.96 6.72 6.10
CA THR A 165 6.63 8.01 5.84
C THR A 165 7.31 7.99 4.48
N SER A 166 8.11 6.95 4.21
CA SER A 166 8.83 6.80 2.95
C SER A 166 7.89 6.56 1.77
N PHE A 167 6.82 5.77 1.94
CA PHE A 167 5.82 5.51 0.91
C PHE A 167 5.10 6.79 0.48
N GLY A 168 4.60 7.57 1.44
CA GLY A 168 3.88 8.81 1.13
C GLY A 168 4.78 9.85 0.44
N CYS A 169 6.03 9.94 0.87
CA CYS A 169 7.06 10.76 0.21
C CYS A 169 7.32 10.28 -1.23
N MET A 170 7.58 8.98 -1.40
CA MET A 170 7.93 8.38 -2.69
C MET A 170 6.80 8.54 -3.71
N SER A 171 5.56 8.21 -3.32
CA SER A 171 4.38 8.32 -4.17
C SER A 171 4.12 9.78 -4.60
N SER A 172 4.22 10.73 -3.66
CA SER A 172 4.08 12.16 -3.98
C SER A 172 5.20 12.67 -4.89
N CYS A 173 6.46 12.28 -4.63
CA CYS A 173 7.57 12.66 -5.48
C CYS A 173 7.43 12.08 -6.89
N ALA A 174 7.11 10.79 -7.00
CA ALA A 174 6.94 10.12 -8.28
C ALA A 174 5.84 10.80 -9.11
N ALA A 175 4.66 11.06 -8.52
CA ALA A 175 3.58 11.75 -9.22
C ALA A 175 4.02 13.12 -9.75
N ARG A 176 4.65 13.94 -8.89
CA ARG A 176 5.10 15.28 -9.23
C ARG A 176 6.19 15.29 -10.30
N ASP A 177 7.26 14.54 -10.08
CA ASP A 177 8.48 14.64 -10.88
C ASP A 177 8.37 13.87 -12.19
N LEU A 178 7.56 12.81 -12.24
CA LEU A 178 7.15 12.22 -13.52
C LEU A 178 6.29 13.19 -14.30
N ASN A 179 5.37 13.93 -13.67
CA ASN A 179 4.59 14.94 -14.40
C ASN A 179 5.42 16.13 -14.89
N ILE A 180 6.56 16.44 -14.26
CA ILE A 180 7.49 17.45 -14.80
C ILE A 180 8.06 17.02 -16.16
N ASN A 181 8.30 15.73 -16.36
CA ASN A 181 8.96 15.20 -17.57
C ASN A 181 7.98 14.59 -18.58
N CYS A 182 6.97 13.88 -18.09
CA CYS A 182 6.05 13.01 -18.83
C CYS A 182 4.59 13.27 -18.42
N SER A 183 4.17 14.53 -18.31
CA SER A 183 2.79 14.86 -17.95
C SER A 183 1.76 14.25 -18.91
N PRO A 184 0.61 13.73 -18.43
CA PRO A 184 0.18 13.55 -17.04
C PRO A 184 0.46 12.15 -16.44
N ALA A 185 1.43 11.39 -16.98
CA ALA A 185 1.68 9.99 -16.64
C ALA A 185 1.93 9.74 -15.14
N GLY A 186 2.59 10.68 -14.45
CA GLY A 186 2.86 10.57 -13.02
C GLY A 186 1.58 10.49 -12.19
N THR A 187 0.58 11.32 -12.50
CA THR A 187 -0.71 11.27 -11.81
C THR A 187 -1.48 10.02 -12.18
N ILE A 188 -1.54 9.65 -13.46
CA ILE A 188 -2.26 8.45 -13.93
C ILE A 188 -1.74 7.20 -13.21
N ILE A 189 -0.42 6.99 -13.21
CA ILE A 189 0.20 5.79 -12.62
C ILE A 189 0.01 5.78 -11.10
N VAL A 190 0.30 6.89 -10.41
CA VAL A 190 0.24 6.91 -8.95
C VAL A 190 -1.20 6.86 -8.44
N GLU A 191 -2.15 7.54 -9.09
CA GLU A 191 -3.57 7.45 -8.74
C GLU A 191 -4.07 6.01 -8.81
N ALA A 192 -3.78 5.32 -9.92
CA ALA A 192 -4.19 3.94 -10.11
C ALA A 192 -3.52 2.99 -9.10
N LEU A 193 -2.21 3.12 -8.85
CA LEU A 193 -1.53 2.33 -7.80
C LEU A 193 -2.08 2.61 -6.38
N LEU A 194 -2.69 3.77 -6.15
CA LEU A 194 -3.31 4.13 -4.87
C LEU A 194 -4.79 3.71 -4.74
N LYS A 195 -5.41 3.07 -5.75
CA LYS A 195 -6.78 2.53 -5.68
C LYS A 195 -7.10 1.68 -4.44
N PRO A 196 -6.19 0.83 -3.92
CA PRO A 196 -6.44 0.13 -2.66
C PRO A 196 -6.70 1.09 -1.49
N PHE A 197 -5.97 2.21 -1.43
CA PHE A 197 -6.12 3.21 -0.37
C PHE A 197 -7.35 4.09 -0.54
N PHE A 198 -7.74 4.42 -1.79
CA PHE A 198 -9.03 5.06 -2.03
C PHE A 198 -10.19 4.18 -1.56
N THR A 199 -10.14 2.89 -1.88
CA THR A 199 -11.14 1.91 -1.44
C THR A 199 -11.18 1.81 0.09
N ILE A 200 -10.01 1.71 0.74
CA ILE A 200 -9.90 1.70 2.19
C ILE A 200 -10.43 2.99 2.81
N ALA A 201 -10.12 4.16 2.25
CA ALA A 201 -10.61 5.44 2.76
C ALA A 201 -12.13 5.53 2.68
N THR A 202 -12.75 5.10 1.57
CA THR A 202 -14.21 5.03 1.44
C THR A 202 -14.82 4.08 2.48
N ILE A 203 -14.28 2.88 2.65
CA ILE A 203 -14.73 1.95 3.70
C ILE A 203 -14.55 2.58 5.09
N PHE A 204 -13.42 3.26 5.31
CA PHE A 204 -13.10 3.89 6.57
C PHE A 204 -14.11 4.98 6.92
N GLU A 205 -14.62 5.74 5.96
CA GLU A 205 -15.66 6.74 6.21
C GLU A 205 -16.98 6.12 6.70
N GLU A 206 -17.35 4.96 6.15
CA GLU A 206 -18.61 4.25 6.42
C GLU A 206 -18.63 3.49 7.76
N ILE A 207 -17.46 3.08 8.26
CA ILE A 207 -17.40 2.32 9.52
C ILE A 207 -17.70 3.18 10.75
N GLY A 208 -18.28 2.52 11.77
CA GLY A 208 -18.60 3.15 13.04
C GLY A 208 -17.35 3.67 13.79
N PRO A 209 -17.51 4.69 14.65
CA PRO A 209 -16.38 5.36 15.32
C PRO A 209 -15.56 4.43 16.23
N ARG A 210 -16.17 3.38 16.80
CA ARG A 210 -15.43 2.36 17.56
C ARG A 210 -14.46 1.56 16.68
N ALA A 211 -14.85 1.25 15.45
CA ALA A 211 -14.00 0.54 14.49
C ALA A 211 -12.86 1.46 14.01
N LYS A 212 -13.15 2.75 13.75
CA LYS A 212 -12.13 3.77 13.43
C LYS A 212 -11.03 3.84 14.49
N ILE A 213 -11.41 3.92 15.77
CA ILE A 213 -10.46 3.91 16.91
C ILE A 213 -9.64 2.61 16.92
N SER A 214 -10.28 1.46 16.67
CA SER A 214 -9.57 0.17 16.64
C SER A 214 -8.50 0.14 15.56
N ILE A 215 -8.75 0.72 14.38
CA ILE A 215 -7.77 0.80 13.29
C ILE A 215 -6.64 1.76 13.67
N TYR A 216 -6.96 2.95 14.18
CA TYR A 216 -5.95 3.92 14.62
C TYR A 216 -5.02 3.36 15.72
N ARG A 217 -5.48 2.45 16.57
CA ARG A 217 -4.62 1.79 17.56
C ARG A 217 -3.66 0.75 16.98
N GLN A 218 -4.00 0.18 15.83
CA GLN A 218 -3.21 -0.88 15.19
C GLN A 218 -2.20 -0.31 14.21
N VAL A 219 -2.48 0.88 13.67
CA VAL A 219 -1.69 1.51 12.61
C VAL A 219 -0.92 2.69 13.20
N PRO A 220 0.38 2.87 12.89
CA PRO A 220 1.13 4.02 13.39
C PRO A 220 0.64 5.32 12.75
N SER A 221 0.76 6.44 13.48
CA SER A 221 0.17 7.71 13.07
C SER A 221 0.68 8.27 11.75
N GLN A 222 1.90 7.86 11.36
CA GLN A 222 2.51 8.18 10.07
C GLN A 222 1.72 7.61 8.89
N CYS A 223 0.88 6.59 9.08
CA CYS A 223 0.08 5.98 8.02
C CYS A 223 -1.36 6.53 7.96
N TYR A 224 -1.77 7.41 8.87
CA TYR A 224 -3.18 7.82 8.97
C TYR A 224 -3.69 8.53 7.71
N TYR A 225 -2.81 9.11 6.91
CA TYR A 225 -3.17 9.70 5.63
C TYR A 225 -3.67 8.65 4.62
N LEU A 226 -3.31 7.37 4.77
CA LEU A 226 -3.73 6.28 3.87
C LEU A 226 -5.21 5.89 4.03
N VAL A 227 -5.87 6.38 5.08
CA VAL A 227 -7.30 6.18 5.31
C VAL A 227 -8.11 7.48 5.15
N ASP A 228 -7.48 8.54 4.65
CA ASP A 228 -8.09 9.83 4.36
C ASP A 228 -8.11 10.05 2.84
N TYR A 229 -9.32 10.16 2.27
CA TYR A 229 -9.49 10.23 0.82
C TYR A 229 -8.77 11.44 0.19
N GLU A 230 -8.85 12.61 0.84
CA GLU A 230 -8.28 13.86 0.32
C GLU A 230 -6.75 13.85 0.39
N GLU A 231 -6.17 13.24 1.42
CA GLU A 231 -4.73 13.05 1.51
C GLU A 231 -4.22 12.09 0.42
N VAL A 232 -4.87 10.93 0.22
CA VAL A 232 -4.50 9.98 -0.85
C VAL A 232 -4.64 10.64 -2.23
N HIS A 233 -5.73 11.38 -2.46
CA HIS A 233 -5.93 12.15 -3.68
C HIS A 233 -4.84 13.23 -3.86
N GLY A 234 -4.47 13.94 -2.79
CA GLY A 234 -3.37 14.89 -2.82
C GLY A 234 -2.04 14.26 -3.24
N ILE A 235 -1.72 13.07 -2.74
CA ILE A 235 -0.49 12.33 -3.05
C ILE A 235 -0.43 11.96 -4.53
N SER A 236 -1.53 11.47 -5.12
CA SER A 236 -1.61 11.18 -6.56
C SER A 236 -1.37 12.41 -7.46
N HIS A 237 -1.53 13.61 -6.91
CA HIS A 237 -1.25 14.89 -7.58
C HIS A 237 0.08 15.53 -7.13
N GLY A 238 0.93 14.77 -6.44
CA GLY A 238 2.26 15.19 -6.05
C GLY A 238 2.33 16.07 -4.80
N LYS A 239 1.28 16.12 -3.98
CA LYS A 239 1.31 16.77 -2.67
C LYS A 239 1.82 15.80 -1.61
N LEU A 240 2.74 16.27 -0.76
CA LEU A 240 3.24 15.47 0.36
C LEU A 240 2.10 15.23 1.38
N PRO A 241 2.09 14.07 2.06
CA PRO A 241 1.17 13.83 3.17
C PRO A 241 1.32 14.92 4.21
N SER A 242 0.20 15.42 4.74
CA SER A 242 0.27 16.41 5.81
C SER A 242 0.97 15.80 7.03
N LYS A 243 1.94 16.53 7.59
CA LYS A 243 2.46 16.20 8.92
C LYS A 243 1.30 16.44 9.87
N MET A 244 0.62 15.40 10.32
CA MET A 244 -0.47 15.53 11.29
C MET A 244 0.01 16.36 12.48
N THR A 245 -0.39 17.62 12.49
CA THR A 245 -0.19 18.53 13.61
C THR A 245 -1.23 18.17 14.66
N SER A 246 -0.79 17.35 15.62
CA SER A 246 -1.26 17.37 17.01
C SER A 246 -2.75 17.12 17.31
N LYS A 247 -3.61 16.71 16.37
CA LYS A 247 -4.92 16.18 16.72
C LYS A 247 -4.84 14.67 16.71
N ASN A 248 -4.78 14.07 17.89
CA ASN A 248 -4.91 12.62 18.02
C ASN A 248 -6.25 12.23 17.35
N PRO A 249 -6.26 11.47 16.24
CA PRO A 249 -7.49 11.09 15.57
C PRO A 249 -8.41 10.29 16.49
N GLU A 250 -7.85 9.61 17.50
CA GLU A 250 -8.65 9.01 18.57
C GLU A 250 -9.47 10.07 19.34
N GLU A 251 -8.90 11.24 19.62
CA GLU A 251 -9.58 12.33 20.31
C GLU A 251 -10.67 12.96 19.43
N ALA A 252 -10.42 13.11 18.12
CA ALA A 252 -11.43 13.57 17.17
C ALA A 252 -12.62 12.60 17.09
N VAL A 253 -12.34 11.29 17.00
CA VAL A 253 -13.38 10.26 16.98
C VAL A 253 -14.09 10.13 18.34
N LEU A 254 -13.36 10.28 19.45
CA LEU A 254 -13.95 10.28 20.80
C LEU A 254 -14.88 11.48 21.00
N ASN A 255 -14.50 12.65 20.50
CA ASN A 255 -15.35 13.83 20.51
C ASN A 255 -16.61 13.62 19.66
N GLU A 256 -16.50 12.98 18.50
CA GLU A 256 -17.67 12.62 17.67
C GLU A 256 -18.62 11.66 18.41
N ILE A 257 -18.09 10.64 19.09
CA ILE A 257 -18.87 9.70 19.93
C ILE A 257 -19.60 10.47 21.02
N THR A 258 -18.88 11.29 21.77
CA THR A 258 -19.41 12.04 22.92
C THR A 258 -20.54 12.97 22.46
N THR A 259 -20.33 13.68 21.35
CA THR A 259 -21.33 14.59 20.77
C THR A 259 -22.58 13.82 20.29
N LYS A 260 -22.41 12.65 19.64
CA LYS A 260 -23.54 11.80 19.22
C LYS A 260 -24.32 11.25 20.42
N GLU A 261 -23.65 10.89 21.50
CA GLU A 261 -24.29 10.43 22.74
C GLU A 261 -25.07 11.56 23.44
N GLU A 262 -24.50 12.76 23.49
CA GLU A 262 -25.18 13.95 24.03
C GLU A 262 -26.43 14.29 23.22
N MET A 263 -26.34 14.28 21.88
CA MET A 263 -27.50 14.50 21.01
C MET A 263 -28.59 13.44 21.22
N LYS A 264 -28.23 12.16 21.41
CA LYS A 264 -29.20 11.09 21.73
C LYS A 264 -29.87 11.32 23.08
N LYS A 265 -29.11 11.69 24.12
CA LYS A 265 -29.65 12.00 25.45
C LYS A 265 -30.61 13.20 25.39
N LYS A 266 -30.24 14.26 24.66
CA LYS A 266 -31.08 15.45 24.48
C LYS A 266 -32.39 15.12 23.75
N LYS A 267 -32.33 14.38 22.63
CA LYS A 267 -33.53 13.94 21.90
C LYS A 267 -34.45 13.07 22.77
N LYS A 268 -33.89 12.16 23.58
CA LYS A 268 -34.69 11.34 24.50
C LYS A 268 -35.43 12.19 25.54
N ALA A 269 -34.73 13.15 26.16
CA ALA A 269 -35.34 14.05 27.14
C ALA A 269 -36.44 14.95 26.53
N GLU A 270 -36.24 15.44 25.30
CA GLU A 270 -37.26 16.21 24.57
C GLU A 270 -38.50 15.35 24.27
N LEU A 271 -38.31 14.08 23.87
CA LEU A 271 -39.40 13.15 23.62
C LEU A 271 -40.20 12.85 24.89
N GLU A 272 -39.53 12.55 26.01
CA GLU A 272 -40.16 12.33 27.31
C GLU A 272 -40.97 13.55 27.77
N LYS A 273 -40.44 14.76 27.53
CA LYS A 273 -41.14 16.01 27.85
C LYS A 273 -42.40 16.20 27.01
N MET A 274 -42.37 15.84 25.71
CA MET A 274 -43.55 15.88 24.85
C MET A 274 -44.63 14.90 25.32
N PHE A 275 -44.25 13.65 25.63
CA PHE A 275 -45.19 12.65 26.16
C PHE A 275 -45.86 13.10 27.46
N LEU A 276 -45.12 13.72 28.38
CA LEU A 276 -45.67 14.24 29.63
C LEU A 276 -46.66 15.39 29.40
N MET A 277 -46.39 16.28 28.43
CA MET A 277 -47.30 17.37 28.08
C MET A 277 -48.59 16.88 27.41
N GLU A 278 -48.52 15.86 26.56
CA GLU A 278 -49.70 15.24 25.95
C GLU A 278 -50.56 14.52 26.99
N ALA A 279 -49.94 13.78 27.92
CA ALA A 279 -50.65 13.12 29.01
C ALA A 279 -51.39 14.10 29.95
N GLN A 280 -50.89 15.33 30.10
CA GLN A 280 -51.55 16.37 30.89
C GLN A 280 -52.71 17.07 30.17
N LYS A 281 -52.71 17.11 28.82
CA LYS A 281 -53.80 17.70 28.02
C LYS A 281 -54.99 16.74 27.80
N GLY A 282 -54.80 15.45 28.02
CA GLY A 282 -55.85 14.42 27.89
C GLY A 282 -56.68 14.15 29.15
N ARG A 283 -56.51 14.95 30.21
CA ARG A 283 -57.38 14.98 31.40
C ARG A 283 -58.15 16.29 31.45
#